data_AF-X0ZDI3-F1
#
_entry.id   AF-X0ZDI3-F1
#
_cell.length_a   1.000
_cell.length_b   1.000
_cell.length_c   1.000
_cell.angle_alpha   90.00
_cell.angle_beta   90.00
_cell.angle_gamma   90.00
#
_symmetry.space_group_name_H-M   'P 1'
#
loop_
_entity.id
_entity.type
_entity.pdbx_description
1 polymer ?
#
loop_
_entity_poly.entity_id
_entity_poly.type
_entity_poly.pdbx_seq_one_letter_code
_entity_poly.pdbx_strand_id
1 'polypeptide(L)'
;MSQNYRVRVPKDMKKKWLGMDILSEDYHNKLYHRELKATRVLSTAIVHQKEIVPLRDFIENIMDEAGEILKSWGFKENQLNISSN
;
A
#
# COMPACT_ATOMS: atom_id res chain seq x y z
N MET A 1 8.61 7.81 -23.74
CA MET A 1 7.51 6.89 -23.38
C MET A 1 8.02 5.91 -22.32
N SER A 2 7.59 6.06 -21.06
CA SER A 2 7.91 5.09 -20.00
C SER A 2 6.73 4.13 -19.84
N GLN A 3 6.90 2.88 -20.25
CA GLN A 3 5.93 1.81 -20.05
C GLN A 3 5.99 1.38 -18.57
N ASN A 4 4.96 1.72 -17.80
CA ASN A 4 4.80 1.27 -16.41
C ASN A 4 4.49 -0.24 -16.36
N TYR A 5 5.52 -1.09 -16.36
CA TYR A 5 5.36 -2.51 -16.12
C TYR A 5 5.01 -2.76 -14.64
N ARG A 6 3.72 -2.97 -14.34
CA ARG A 6 3.31 -3.59 -13.07
C ARG A 6 3.72 -5.05 -13.07
N VAL A 7 4.92 -5.34 -12.56
CA VAL A 7 5.36 -6.72 -12.30
C VAL A 7 4.45 -7.32 -11.22
N ARG A 8 3.58 -8.26 -11.59
CA ARG A 8 2.81 -9.04 -10.60
C ARG A 8 3.76 -10.01 -9.91
N VAL A 9 4.07 -9.76 -8.65
CA VAL A 9 4.90 -10.64 -7.82
C VAL A 9 4.04 -11.81 -7.34
N PRO A 10 4.50 -13.07 -7.45
CA PRO A 10 3.80 -14.24 -6.91
C PRO A 10 3.49 -14.09 -5.42
N LYS A 11 2.33 -14.60 -4.96
CA LYS A 11 1.89 -14.47 -3.56
C LYS A 11 2.90 -15.01 -2.56
N ASP A 12 3.55 -16.13 -2.88
CA ASP A 12 4.55 -16.76 -2.01
C ASP A 12 5.82 -15.94 -1.87
N MET A 13 6.24 -15.27 -2.96
CA MET A 13 7.34 -14.31 -2.90
C MET A 13 6.98 -13.11 -2.04
N LYS A 14 5.77 -12.57 -2.17
CA LYS A 14 5.30 -11.46 -1.33
C LYS A 14 5.27 -11.83 0.15
N LYS A 15 4.82 -13.05 0.49
CA LYS A 15 4.82 -13.54 1.89
C LYS A 15 6.23 -13.66 2.45
N LYS A 16 7.16 -14.23 1.66
CA LYS A 16 8.59 -14.32 2.04
C LYS A 16 9.22 -12.93 2.24
N TRP A 17 8.84 -11.97 1.41
CA TRP A 17 9.31 -10.58 1.48
C TRP A 17 8.84 -9.85 2.73
N LEU A 18 7.58 -10.01 3.11
CA LEU A 18 7.02 -9.40 4.32
C LEU A 18 7.60 -9.99 5.61
N GLY A 19 8.02 -11.27 5.59
CA GLY A 19 8.65 -11.93 6.73
C GLY A 19 10.18 -11.81 6.79
N MET A 20 10.79 -11.00 5.93
CA MET A 20 12.25 -10.85 5.88
C MET A 20 12.74 -9.93 7.00
N ASP A 21 13.67 -10.43 7.81
CA ASP A 21 14.33 -9.61 8.83
C ASP A 21 15.38 -8.71 8.20
N ILE A 22 15.05 -7.43 8.09
CA ILE A 22 15.92 -6.40 7.50
C ILE A 22 17.08 -6.00 8.41
N LEU A 23 17.07 -6.39 9.68
CA LEU A 23 18.13 -6.12 10.64
C LEU A 23 19.14 -7.29 10.71
N SER A 24 18.83 -8.41 10.05
CA SER A 24 19.72 -9.55 10.01
C SER A 24 21.01 -9.24 9.26
N GLU A 25 22.12 -9.77 9.77
CA GLU A 25 23.43 -9.66 9.13
C GLU A 25 23.42 -10.21 7.70
N ASP A 26 22.68 -11.30 7.46
CA ASP A 26 22.47 -11.90 6.14
C ASP A 26 21.78 -10.94 5.14
N TYR A 27 20.78 -10.16 5.60
CA TYR A 27 20.14 -9.14 4.76
C TYR A 27 21.11 -8.02 4.38
N HIS A 28 21.87 -7.50 5.35
CA HIS A 28 22.86 -6.45 5.10
C HIS A 28 24.00 -6.94 4.21
N ASN A 29 24.43 -8.19 4.38
CA ASN A 29 25.42 -8.81 3.51
C ASN A 29 24.92 -8.86 2.06
N LYS A 30 23.66 -9.26 1.84
CA LYS A 30 23.04 -9.27 0.50
C LYS A 30 22.84 -7.88 -0.12
N LEU A 31 22.61 -6.86 0.71
CA LEU A 31 22.41 -5.47 0.28
C LEU A 31 23.71 -4.81 -0.17
N TYR A 32 24.79 -5.01 0.58
CA TYR A 32 26.04 -4.28 0.37
C TYR A 32 27.12 -5.08 -0.38
N HIS A 33 26.99 -6.40 -0.51
CA HIS A 33 27.96 -7.21 -1.25
C HIS A 33 27.55 -7.43 -2.70
N ARG A 34 28.18 -6.64 -3.57
CA ARG A 34 27.96 -6.52 -5.02
C ARG A 34 28.21 -7.81 -5.82
N GLU A 35 28.87 -8.81 -5.25
CA GLU A 35 29.19 -10.08 -5.91
C GLU A 35 28.02 -11.08 -5.94
N LEU A 36 26.98 -10.86 -5.13
CA LEU A 36 25.76 -11.66 -5.17
C LEU A 36 24.92 -11.21 -6.37
N LYS A 37 25.06 -11.92 -7.49
CA LYS A 37 24.32 -11.71 -8.75
C LYS A 37 22.86 -11.33 -8.48
N ALA A 38 22.51 -10.08 -8.80
CA ALA A 38 21.16 -9.54 -8.76
C ALA A 38 20.34 -10.02 -7.55
N THR A 39 20.90 -9.94 -6.34
CA THR A 39 20.07 -10.09 -5.15
C THR A 39 19.02 -8.98 -5.21
N ARG A 40 17.76 -9.38 -5.45
CA ARG A 40 16.59 -8.51 -5.36
C ARG A 40 16.38 -8.18 -3.88
N VAL A 41 17.30 -7.41 -3.32
CA VAL A 41 17.12 -6.84 -2.00
C VAL A 41 16.01 -5.83 -2.15
N LEU A 42 14.93 -6.07 -1.42
CA LEU A 42 13.76 -5.25 -1.49
C LEU A 42 14.10 -3.88 -0.92
N SER A 43 13.58 -2.85 -1.58
CA SER A 43 13.56 -1.51 -1.00
C SER A 43 12.94 -1.60 0.40
N THR A 44 13.54 -0.89 1.35
CA THR A 44 13.02 -0.70 2.71
C THR A 44 11.58 -0.18 2.71
N ALA A 45 11.11 0.42 1.61
CA ALA A 45 9.72 0.80 1.39
C ALA A 45 8.71 -0.37 1.51
N ILE A 46 9.11 -1.62 1.23
CA ILE A 46 8.22 -2.79 1.39
C ILE A 46 7.90 -3.07 2.86
N VAL A 47 8.80 -2.72 3.79
CA VAL A 47 8.59 -2.90 5.24
C VAL A 47 7.54 -1.91 5.77
N HIS A 48 7.33 -0.79 5.08
CA HIS A 48 6.28 0.17 5.41
C HIS A 48 4.90 -0.24 4.87
N GLN A 49 4.79 -1.29 4.04
CA GLN A 49 3.50 -1.93 3.76
C GLN A 49 3.06 -2.78 4.95
N LYS A 50 2.57 -2.10 5.99
CA LYS A 50 2.07 -2.71 7.22
C LYS A 50 0.87 -3.64 6.99
N GLU A 51 0.07 -3.37 5.96
CA GLU A 51 -1.17 -4.09 5.74
C GLU A 51 -1.58 -4.12 4.27
N ILE A 52 -2.16 -5.23 3.83
CA ILE A 52 -2.86 -5.32 2.56
C ILE A 52 -4.32 -5.02 2.86
N VAL A 53 -4.74 -3.78 2.67
CA VAL A 53 -6.15 -3.38 2.84
C VAL A 53 -6.93 -3.83 1.60
N PRO A 54 -8.05 -4.55 1.74
CA PRO A 54 -8.96 -4.81 0.64
C PRO A 54 -9.43 -3.49 0.00
N LEU A 55 -9.50 -3.45 -1.33
CA LEU A 55 -9.88 -2.22 -2.06
C LEU A 55 -11.24 -1.67 -1.61
N ARG A 56 -12.16 -2.57 -1.26
CA ARG A 56 -13.48 -2.21 -0.74
C ARG A 56 -13.36 -1.41 0.55
N ASP A 57 -12.67 -1.96 1.55
CA ASP A 57 -12.49 -1.34 2.86
C ASP A 57 -11.78 0.02 2.74
N PHE A 58 -10.83 0.14 1.82
CA PHE A 58 -10.18 1.40 1.52
C PHE A 58 -11.15 2.46 0.98
N ILE A 59 -12.03 2.08 0.04
CA ILE A 59 -13.04 3.00 -0.52
C ILE A 59 -14.05 3.40 0.55
N GLU A 60 -14.55 2.44 1.34
CA GLU A 60 -15.50 2.68 2.43
C GLU A 60 -14.91 3.67 3.45
N ASN A 61 -13.66 3.46 3.88
CA ASN A 61 -12.97 4.38 4.82
C ASN A 61 -12.84 5.81 4.26
N ILE A 62 -12.49 5.96 2.97
CA ILE A 62 -12.42 7.30 2.33
C ILE A 62 -13.79 7.98 2.36
N MET A 63 -14.86 7.24 2.06
CA MET A 63 -16.21 7.79 2.03
C MET A 63 -16.65 8.25 3.42
N ASP A 64 -16.36 7.46 4.44
CA ASP A 64 -16.70 7.79 5.84
C ASP A 64 -15.93 9.01 6.33
N GLU A 65 -14.61 9.05 6.13
CA GLU A 65 -13.77 10.19 6.52
C GLU A 65 -14.18 11.47 5.79
N ALA A 66 -14.46 11.38 4.49
CA ALA A 66 -14.97 12.51 3.72
C ALA A 66 -16.32 12.99 4.26
N GLY A 67 -17.21 12.08 4.65
CA GLY A 67 -18.48 12.40 5.30
C GLY A 67 -18.30 13.19 6.60
N GLU A 68 -17.38 12.77 7.46
CA GLU A 68 -17.08 13.49 8.72
C GLU A 68 -16.48 14.87 8.48
N ILE A 69 -15.59 15.01 7.49
CA ILE A 69 -15.05 16.31 7.09
C ILE A 69 -16.18 17.24 6.61
N LEU A 70 -17.09 16.75 5.77
CA LEU A 70 -18.21 17.55 5.29
C LEU A 70 -19.14 17.97 6.44
N LYS A 71 -19.42 17.07 7.39
CA LYS A 71 -20.18 17.43 8.60
C LYS A 71 -19.48 18.53 9.40
N SER A 72 -18.15 18.48 9.52
CA SER A 72 -17.35 19.51 10.21
C SER A 72 -17.46 20.89 9.55
N TRP A 73 -17.68 20.94 8.23
CA TRP A 73 -17.90 22.18 7.47
C TRP A 73 -19.33 22.71 7.53
N GLY A 74 -20.23 22.01 8.24
CA GLY A 74 -21.61 22.45 8.44
C GLY A 74 -22.64 21.78 7.53
N PHE A 75 -22.26 20.79 6.71
CA PHE A 75 -23.20 19.94 5.97
C PHE A 75 -23.85 18.94 6.93
N LYS A 76 -24.95 19.38 7.57
CA LYS A 76 -25.66 18.63 8.62
C LYS A 76 -26.92 17.92 8.13
N GLU A 77 -27.29 18.11 6.87
CA GLU A 77 -28.46 17.46 6.31
C GLU A 77 -28.16 15.99 6.01
N ASN A 78 -28.99 15.11 6.57
CA ASN A 78 -28.87 13.67 6.38
C ASN A 78 -29.57 13.18 5.10
N GLN A 79 -30.10 14.10 4.29
CA GLN A 79 -30.86 13.80 3.07
C GLN A 79 -30.41 14.74 1.95
N LEU A 80 -30.04 14.17 0.81
CA LEU A 80 -29.82 14.92 -0.42
C LEU A 80 -31.10 14.81 -1.25
N ASN A 81 -31.83 15.93 -1.36
CA ASN A 81 -33.03 15.98 -2.18
C ASN A 81 -32.64 16.31 -3.63
N ILE A 82 -32.37 15.27 -4.42
CA ILE A 82 -32.01 15.41 -5.83
C ILE A 82 -33.30 15.44 -6.64
N SER A 83 -33.77 16.64 -7.00
CA SER A 83 -34.87 16.78 -7.96
C SER A 83 -34.33 16.58 -9.38
N SER A 84 -34.82 15.56 -10.08
CA SER A 84 -34.65 15.42 -11.52
C SER A 84 -35.71 16.27 -12.24
N ASN A 85 -35.26 17.25 -13.02
CA ASN A 85 -36.09 17.97 -14.01
C ASN A 85 -36.40 17.07 -15.21
#